data_AF-A0A1U7LIS5-F1
#
_entry.id   AF-A0A1U7LIS5-F1
#
_cell.length_a   1.000
_cell.length_b   1.000
_cell.length_c   1.000
_cell.angle_alpha   90.00
_cell.angle_beta   90.00
_cell.angle_gamma   90.00
#
_symmetry.space_group_name_H-M   'P 1'
#
loop_
_entity.id
_entity.type
_entity.pdbx_description
1 polymer ?
#
loop_
_entity_poly.entity_id
_entity_poly.type
_entity_poly.pdbx_seq_one_letter_code
_entity_poly.pdbx_strand_id
1 'polypeptide(L)'
;MECSHYARKPNVGHVPLRLPKARQLLNVIDNNFGTLPFCRRYLVRLGEQKYLLGLNNLVQAGVVEDYPPLCDILGCQTAQYEHTLILRPTCKEVLSRGDDY
;
A
#
# COMPACT_ATOMS: atom_id res chain seq x y z
N MET A 1 -11.04 -12.38 5.37
CA MET A 1 -10.98 -10.91 5.56
C MET A 1 -10.75 -10.25 4.21
N GLU A 2 -11.36 -9.10 3.95
CA GLU A 2 -11.20 -8.39 2.68
C GLU A 2 -9.92 -7.55 2.66
N CYS A 3 -9.17 -7.56 1.55
CA CYS A 3 -7.94 -6.79 1.40
C CYS A 3 -8.21 -5.29 1.19
N SER A 4 -7.56 -4.44 1.99
CA SER A 4 -7.75 -2.99 1.98
C SER A 4 -6.52 -2.18 1.60
N HIS A 5 -5.31 -2.75 1.71
CA HIS A 5 -4.03 -2.08 1.49
C HIS A 5 -3.34 -2.57 0.22
N TYR A 6 -2.74 -1.64 -0.52
CA TYR A 6 -2.11 -1.89 -1.80
C TYR A 6 -0.88 -0.98 -1.96
N ALA A 7 0.10 -1.37 -2.77
CA ALA A 7 1.18 -0.46 -3.16
C ALA A 7 1.63 -0.71 -4.61
N ARG A 8 2.07 0.34 -5.29
CA ARG A 8 2.70 0.22 -6.62
C ARG A 8 4.08 -0.42 -6.46
N LYS A 9 4.34 -1.54 -7.15
CA LYS A 9 5.64 -2.21 -7.09
C LYS A 9 6.76 -1.33 -7.70
N PRO A 10 7.84 -1.02 -6.98
CA PRO A 10 8.94 -0.26 -7.54
C PRO A 10 9.61 -1.03 -8.68
N ASN A 11 10.23 -0.31 -9.62
CA ASN A 11 11.04 -0.87 -10.71
C ASN A 11 10.31 -1.85 -11.66
N VAL A 12 8.97 -1.84 -11.69
CA VAL A 12 8.21 -2.56 -12.72
C VAL A 12 8.26 -1.76 -14.01
N GLY A 13 8.81 -2.37 -15.06
CA GLY A 13 8.85 -1.81 -16.40
C GLY A 13 7.46 -1.64 -17.02
N HIS A 14 7.42 -1.32 -18.32
CA HIS A 14 6.15 -1.15 -19.00
C HIS A 14 5.37 -2.47 -19.11
N VAL A 15 4.23 -2.56 -18.43
CA VAL A 15 3.28 -3.68 -18.53
C VAL A 15 2.09 -3.27 -19.41
N PRO A 16 1.84 -3.93 -20.55
CA PRO A 16 0.75 -3.56 -21.45
C PRO A 16 -0.62 -3.91 -20.85
N LEU A 17 -1.27 -2.92 -20.23
CA LEU A 17 -2.60 -3.04 -19.67
C LEU A 17 -3.66 -2.86 -20.77
N ARG A 18 -4.46 -3.89 -21.04
CA ARG A 18 -5.54 -3.83 -22.05
C ARG A 18 -6.79 -3.12 -21.55
N LEU A 19 -7.11 -3.25 -20.26
CA LEU A 19 -8.31 -2.68 -19.66
C LEU A 19 -8.16 -1.15 -19.48
N PRO A 20 -8.99 -0.30 -20.13
CA PRO A 20 -8.88 1.15 -20.02
C PRO A 20 -8.98 1.67 -18.59
N LYS A 21 -9.88 1.08 -17.80
CA LYS A 21 -10.07 1.46 -16.39
C LYS A 21 -8.84 1.16 -15.52
N ALA A 22 -8.09 0.09 -15.83
CA ALA A 22 -6.83 -0.22 -15.15
C ALA A 22 -5.74 0.80 -15.47
N ARG A 23 -5.62 1.22 -16.74
CA ARG A 23 -4.69 2.30 -17.14
C ARG A 23 -5.01 3.62 -16.47
N GLN A 24 -6.28 4.02 -16.47
CA GLN A 24 -6.73 5.24 -15.79
C GLN A 24 -6.40 5.18 -14.30
N LEU A 25 -6.70 4.06 -13.64
CA LEU A 25 -6.46 3.89 -12.22
C LEU A 25 -4.95 3.89 -11.89
N LEU A 26 -4.12 3.27 -12.74
CA LEU A 26 -2.66 3.31 -12.58
C LEU A 26 -2.13 4.74 -12.63
N ASN A 27 -2.60 5.57 -13.57
CA ASN A 27 -2.21 6.98 -13.63
C ASN A 27 -2.63 7.74 -12.36
N VAL A 28 -3.81 7.44 -11.80
CA VAL A 28 -4.23 8.03 -10.52
C VAL A 28 -3.30 7.60 -9.38
N ILE A 29 -2.94 6.31 -9.32
CA ILE A 29 -2.02 5.78 -8.32
C ILE A 29 -0.64 6.46 -8.44
N ASP A 30 -0.08 6.51 -9.64
CA ASP A 30 1.24 7.09 -9.89
C ASP A 30 1.28 8.58 -9.55
N ASN A 31 0.23 9.35 -9.88
CA ASN A 31 0.17 10.79 -9.61
C ASN A 31 -0.08 11.15 -8.14
N ASN A 32 -0.71 10.27 -7.35
CA ASN A 32 -1.12 10.60 -5.97
C ASN A 32 -0.30 9.88 -4.91
N PHE A 33 0.19 8.67 -5.19
CA PHE A 33 0.90 7.84 -4.23
C PHE A 33 2.31 7.47 -4.69
N GLY A 34 2.55 7.42 -6.01
CA GLY A 34 3.79 6.86 -6.54
C GLY A 34 3.99 5.44 -6.03
N THR A 35 5.09 5.18 -5.33
CA THR A 35 5.38 3.88 -4.69
C THR A 35 4.93 3.77 -3.23
N LEU A 36 4.32 4.81 -2.66
CA LEU A 36 3.81 4.75 -1.28
C LEU A 36 2.57 3.84 -1.20
N PRO A 37 2.39 3.09 -0.09
CA PRO A 37 1.16 2.33 0.13
C PRO A 37 -0.08 3.22 0.16
N PHE A 38 -1.19 2.70 -0.34
CA PHE A 38 -2.50 3.34 -0.33
C PHE A 38 -3.60 2.34 0.07
N CYS A 39 -4.80 2.85 0.32
CA CYS A 39 -5.96 2.03 0.61
C CYS A 39 -7.17 2.41 -0.26
N ARG A 40 -8.14 1.50 -0.34
CA ARG A 40 -9.40 1.72 -1.10
C ARG A 40 -10.13 3.02 -0.74
N ARG A 41 -10.10 3.41 0.53
CA ARG A 41 -10.73 4.66 1.00
C ARG A 41 -10.09 5.90 0.38
N TYR A 42 -8.79 5.87 0.08
CA TYR A 42 -8.10 7.01 -0.54
C TYR A 42 -8.53 7.16 -2.00
N LEU A 43 -8.68 6.05 -2.74
CA LEU A 43 -9.23 6.08 -4.10
C LEU A 43 -10.65 6.66 -4.11
N VAL A 44 -11.51 6.27 -3.17
CA VAL A 44 -12.87 6.84 -3.04
C VAL A 44 -12.81 8.34 -2.76
N ARG A 45 -11.89 8.80 -1.89
CA ARG A 45 -11.71 10.24 -1.60
C ARG A 45 -11.24 11.03 -2.82
N LEU A 46 -10.46 10.42 -3.70
CA LEU A 46 -10.05 11.00 -4.98
C LEU A 46 -11.16 10.98 -6.05
N GLY A 47 -12.34 10.45 -5.72
CA GLY A 47 -13.48 10.37 -6.64
C GLY A 47 -13.46 9.15 -7.56
N GLU A 48 -12.54 8.19 -7.38
CA GLU A 48 -12.56 6.96 -8.16
C GLU A 48 -13.77 6.10 -7.79
N GLN A 49 -14.51 5.70 -8.83
CA GLN A 49 -15.71 4.86 -8.71
C GLN A 49 -15.54 3.58 -9.52
N LYS A 50 -16.19 2.51 -9.07
CA LYS A 50 -16.19 1.19 -9.74
C LYS A 50 -14.78 0.71 -10.12
N TYR A 51 -13.78 1.06 -9.31
CA TYR A 51 -12.36 0.83 -9.61
C TYR A 51 -11.88 -0.59 -9.32
N LEU A 52 -12.66 -1.42 -8.60
CA LEU A 52 -12.23 -2.74 -8.12
C LEU A 52 -11.78 -3.66 -9.25
N LEU A 53 -12.47 -3.68 -10.39
CA LEU A 53 -12.05 -4.48 -11.54
C LEU A 53 -10.69 -4.01 -12.09
N GLY A 54 -10.49 -2.69 -12.18
CA GLY A 54 -9.22 -2.09 -12.58
C GLY A 54 -8.10 -2.43 -11.60
N LEU A 55 -8.37 -2.31 -10.30
CA LEU A 55 -7.41 -2.61 -9.24
C LEU A 55 -7.00 -4.10 -9.26
N ASN A 56 -7.97 -5.01 -9.37
CA ASN A 56 -7.69 -6.45 -9.48
C ASN A 56 -6.85 -6.77 -10.72
N ASN A 57 -7.11 -6.10 -11.85
CA ASN A 57 -6.30 -6.27 -13.05
C ASN A 57 -4.85 -5.80 -12.85
N LEU A 58 -4.63 -4.68 -12.14
CA LEU A 58 -3.29 -4.19 -11.81
C LEU A 58 -2.52 -5.16 -10.89
N VAL A 59 -3.22 -5.76 -9.92
CA VAL A 59 -2.65 -6.77 -9.03
C VAL A 59 -2.28 -8.03 -9.80
N GLN A 60 -3.19 -8.58 -10.60
CA GLN A 60 -2.93 -9.76 -11.44
C GLN A 60 -1.81 -9.53 -12.46
N ALA A 61 -1.68 -8.31 -12.96
CA ALA A 61 -0.60 -7.92 -13.88
C ALA A 61 0.75 -7.69 -13.17
N GLY A 62 0.82 -7.78 -11.84
CA GLY A 62 2.04 -7.59 -11.05
C GLY A 62 2.51 -6.13 -10.97
N VAL A 63 1.66 -5.16 -11.32
CA VAL A 63 1.98 -3.73 -11.27
C VAL A 63 1.77 -3.16 -9.86
N VAL A 64 0.72 -3.66 -9.20
CA VAL A 64 0.33 -3.32 -7.83
C VAL A 64 0.42 -4.59 -6.98
N GLU A 65 0.83 -4.45 -5.73
CA GLU A 65 0.79 -5.51 -4.72
C GLU A 65 -0.38 -5.27 -3.78
N ASP A 66 -1.07 -6.34 -3.39
CA ASP A 66 -2.08 -6.33 -2.35
C ASP A 66 -1.49 -6.83 -1.02
N TYR A 67 -1.83 -6.13 0.07
CA TYR A 67 -1.38 -6.47 1.42
C TYR A 67 -2.62 -6.82 2.26
N PRO A 68 -3.08 -8.09 2.21
CA PRO A 68 -4.23 -8.52 2.98
C PRO A 68 -3.94 -8.48 4.48
N PRO A 69 -4.98 -8.42 5.34
CA PRO A 69 -4.79 -8.54 6.78
C PRO A 69 -4.01 -9.80 7.15
N LEU A 70 -2.98 -9.63 7.97
CA LEU A 70 -2.18 -10.72 8.54
C LEU A 70 -2.75 -11.07 9.92
N CYS A 71 -3.16 -12.32 10.10
CA CYS A 71 -3.90 -12.73 11.29
C CYS A 71 -3.35 -14.05 11.84
N ASP A 72 -3.26 -14.13 13.17
CA ASP A 72 -2.99 -15.36 13.90
C ASP A 72 -4.23 -16.28 13.90
N ILE A 73 -4.11 -17.46 14.51
CA ILE A 73 -5.20 -18.43 14.65
C ILE A 73 -6.37 -17.84 15.44
N LEU A 74 -7.57 -18.36 15.16
CA LEU A 74 -8.80 -17.92 15.79
C LEU A 74 -8.71 -18.02 17.32
N GLY A 75 -8.99 -16.92 18.00
CA GLY A 75 -8.97 -16.84 19.47
C GLY A 75 -7.66 -16.33 20.08
N CYS A 76 -6.57 -16.21 19.30
CA CYS A 76 -5.33 -15.58 19.78
C CYS A 76 -5.46 -14.08 19.97
N GLN A 77 -4.57 -13.52 20.80
CA GLN A 77 -4.42 -12.09 21.02
C GLN A 77 -3.04 -11.62 20.54
N THR A 78 -2.99 -10.51 19.82
CA THR A 78 -1.75 -9.92 19.28
C THR A 78 -1.57 -8.50 19.78
N ALA A 79 -0.35 -8.11 20.12
CA ALA A 79 0.02 -6.73 20.47
C ALA A 79 1.22 -6.28 19.62
N GLN A 80 1.33 -4.97 19.34
CA GLN A 80 2.39 -4.39 18.51
C GLN A 80 2.87 -3.05 19.09
N TYR A 81 4.19 -2.84 19.09
CA TYR A 81 4.86 -1.55 19.27
C TYR A 81 5.83 -1.34 18.11
N GLU A 82 6.04 -0.10 17.68
CA GLU A 82 6.92 0.23 16.56
C GLU A 82 7.61 1.58 16.78
N HIS A 83 8.93 1.64 16.51
CA HIS A 83 9.66 2.89 16.39
C HIS A 83 10.48 2.91 15.10
N THR A 84 10.64 4.12 14.54
CA THR A 84 11.60 4.39 13.48
C THR A 84 12.92 4.81 14.11
N LEU A 85 14.00 4.16 13.72
CA LEU A 85 15.36 4.51 14.16
C LEU A 85 16.17 5.07 13.00
N ILE A 86 17.06 6.00 13.31
CA ILE A 86 18.11 6.45 12.39
C ILE A 86 19.46 6.00 12.93
N LEU A 87 20.19 5.23 12.12
CA LEU A 87 21.60 4.90 12.40
C LEU A 87 22.47 6.03 11.81
N ARG A 88 22.79 7.01 12.64
CA ARG A 88 23.67 8.12 12.27
C ARG A 88 25.12 7.69 12.36
N PRO A 89 26.05 8.39 11.66
CA PRO A 89 27.47 8.11 11.78
C PRO A 89 28.00 8.16 13.23
N THR A 90 27.39 8.98 14.10
CA THR A 90 27.87 9.24 15.47
C THR A 90 26.99 8.62 16.56
N CYS A 91 25.79 8.14 16.23
CA CYS A 91 24.87 7.60 17.23
C CYS A 91 23.74 6.77 16.60
N LYS A 92 23.03 6.04 17.45
CA LYS A 92 21.72 5.47 17.13
C LYS A 92 20.66 6.39 17.72
N GLU A 93 19.80 6.93 16.87
CA GLU A 93 18.71 7.83 17.25
C GLU A 93 17.38 7.08 17.14
N VAL A 94 16.58 7.09 18.21
CA VAL A 94 15.20 6.58 18.18
C VAL A 94 14.30 7.76 17.79
N LEU A 95 14.12 7.96 16.48
CA LEU A 95 13.51 9.15 15.92
C LEU A 95 12.08 9.39 16.43
N SER A 96 11.30 8.32 16.56
CA SER A 96 9.89 8.41 16.95
C SER A 96 9.63 8.21 18.45
N ARG A 97 10.64 8.36 19.33
CA ARG A 97 10.47 8.27 20.79
C ARG A 97 9.66 9.46 21.31
N GLY A 98 8.65 9.19 22.14
CA GLY A 98 7.89 10.18 22.91
C GLY A 98 7.91 9.89 24.40
N ASP A 99 7.14 10.65 25.19
CA ASP A 99 6.95 10.42 26.63
C ASP A 99 5.94 9.28 26.92
N ASP A 100 5.26 8.80 25.88
CA ASP A 100 4.24 7.76 25.95
C ASP A 100 4.81 6.34 25.77
N TYR A 101 5.64 6.09 24.74
CA TYR A 101 6.28 4.79 24.50
C TYR A 101 7.50 4.83 23.59
#